data_AF-A0A7S2K011-F1
#
_entry.id   AF-A0A7S2K011-F1
#
_cell.length_a   1.000
_cell.length_b   1.000
_cell.length_c   1.000
_cell.angle_alpha   90.00
_cell.angle_beta   90.00
_cell.angle_gamma   90.00
#
_symmetry.space_group_name_H-M   'P 1'
#
loop_
_entity.id
_entity.type
_entity.pdbx_description
1 polymer ?
#
loop_
_entity_poly.entity_id
_entity_poly.type
_entity_poly.pdbx_seq_one_letter_code
_entity_poly.pdbx_strand_id
1 'polypeptide(L)'
;EDAMFFPSVETALSLVHDANVRIGEKVAIYGQGLIGLLVTSILSLTNIGSGDFGTITVFDMLKDRLACASMMGASEALLPTQAGQAGPFDVSIEISGNGKAL
;
A
#
# COMPACT_ATOMS: atom_id res chain seq x y z
N GLU A 1 18.69 -13.85 10.12
CA GLU A 1 18.30 -12.44 10.31
C GLU A 1 16.82 -12.17 10.02
N ASP A 2 16.17 -12.91 9.12
CA ASP A 2 14.75 -12.73 8.74
C ASP A 2 13.74 -12.72 9.89
N ALA A 3 14.04 -13.40 11.00
CA ALA A 3 13.18 -13.40 12.19
C ALA A 3 13.01 -12.02 12.85
N MET A 4 13.88 -11.03 12.58
CA MET A 4 13.72 -9.67 13.12
C MET A 4 12.54 -8.91 12.50
N PHE A 5 12.23 -9.16 11.23
CA PHE A 5 11.10 -8.50 10.55
C PHE A 5 9.81 -9.31 10.65
N PHE A 6 9.84 -10.50 11.23
CA PHE A 6 8.68 -11.38 11.36
C PHE A 6 7.46 -10.67 11.98
N PRO A 7 7.59 -9.90 13.09
CA PRO A 7 6.44 -9.18 13.64
C PRO A 7 5.86 -8.13 12.69
N SER A 8 6.73 -7.45 11.92
CA SER A 8 6.31 -6.44 10.95
C SER A 8 5.61 -7.07 9.74
N VAL A 9 6.10 -8.21 9.27
CA VAL A 9 5.48 -8.98 8.20
C VAL A 9 4.13 -9.55 8.65
N GLU A 10 4.04 -10.10 9.87
CA GLU A 10 2.79 -10.60 10.45
C GLU A 10 1.74 -9.49 10.56
N THR A 11 2.15 -8.30 11.01
CA THR A 11 1.27 -7.11 11.07
C THR A 11 0.79 -6.73 9.66
N ALA A 12 1.71 -6.62 8.69
CA ALA A 12 1.36 -6.25 7.32
C ALA A 12 0.41 -7.28 6.66
N LEU A 13 0.66 -8.57 6.88
CA LEU A 13 -0.17 -9.64 6.36
C LEU A 13 -1.58 -9.63 6.97
N SER A 14 -1.67 -9.40 8.29
CA SER A 14 -2.95 -9.27 8.98
C SER A 14 -3.77 -8.10 8.42
N LEU A 15 -3.14 -6.95 8.19
CA LEU A 15 -3.79 -5.79 7.57
C LEU A 15 -4.29 -6.08 6.15
N VAL A 16 -3.50 -6.79 5.35
CA VAL A 16 -3.92 -7.20 3.99
C VAL A 16 -5.14 -8.12 4.04
N HIS A 17 -5.16 -9.08 4.97
CA HIS A 17 -6.32 -9.96 5.16
C HIS A 17 -7.56 -9.20 5.63
N ASP A 18 -7.41 -8.28 6.58
CA ASP A 18 -8.51 -7.47 7.12
C ASP A 18 -9.08 -6.51 6.06
N ALA A 19 -8.21 -5.93 5.21
CA ALA A 19 -8.61 -5.08 4.10
C ALA A 19 -9.46 -5.85 3.06
N ASN A 20 -9.28 -7.18 2.99
CA ASN A 20 -10.06 -8.08 2.14
C ASN A 20 -10.20 -7.57 0.69
N VAL A 21 -9.08 -7.09 0.14
CA VAL A 21 -9.00 -6.54 -1.21
C VAL A 21 -9.37 -7.60 -2.23
N ARG A 22 -10.29 -7.26 -3.13
CA ARG A 22 -10.73 -8.12 -4.22
C ARG A 22 -10.02 -7.78 -5.52
N ILE A 23 -10.01 -8.75 -6.42
CA ILE A 23 -9.47 -8.59 -7.77
C ILE A 23 -10.20 -7.43 -8.47
N GLY A 24 -9.42 -6.53 -9.07
CA GLY A 24 -9.91 -5.36 -9.80
C GLY A 24 -10.22 -4.12 -8.95
N GLU A 25 -10.16 -4.21 -7.61
CA GLU A 25 -10.38 -3.04 -6.74
C GLU A 25 -9.20 -2.04 -6.83
N LYS A 26 -9.54 -0.76 -6.70
CA LYS A 26 -8.57 0.34 -6.60
C LYS A 26 -8.24 0.58 -5.14
N VAL A 27 -6.99 0.35 -4.76
CA VAL A 27 -6.52 0.43 -3.37
C VAL A 27 -5.70 1.71 -3.18
N ALA A 28 -6.04 2.48 -2.15
CA ALA A 28 -5.21 3.57 -1.64
C ALA A 28 -4.47 3.12 -0.36
N ILE A 29 -3.17 3.37 -0.29
CA ILE A 29 -2.36 3.11 0.92
C ILE A 29 -1.69 4.40 1.37
N TYR A 30 -2.03 4.87 2.57
CA TYR A 30 -1.50 6.09 3.16
C TYR A 30 -0.39 5.75 4.15
N GLY A 31 0.83 6.20 3.85
CA GLY A 31 2.06 5.89 4.59
C GLY A 31 2.86 4.77 3.93
N GLN A 32 4.13 5.04 3.62
CA GLN A 32 5.10 4.08 3.05
C GLN A 32 6.34 3.95 3.93
N GLY A 33 6.11 3.87 5.26
CA GLY A 33 7.10 3.35 6.21
C GLY A 33 7.30 1.84 6.07
N LEU A 34 7.91 1.20 7.07
CA LEU A 34 8.18 -0.26 7.02
C LEU A 34 6.91 -1.08 6.76
N ILE A 35 5.86 -0.86 7.55
CA ILE A 35 4.59 -1.61 7.40
C ILE A 35 3.93 -1.30 6.06
N GLY A 36 3.95 -0.03 5.61
CA GLY A 36 3.34 0.33 4.32
C GLY A 36 4.04 -0.25 3.11
N LEU A 37 5.36 -0.31 3.12
CA LEU A 37 6.12 -0.98 2.06
C LEU A 37 5.84 -2.49 2.04
N LEU A 38 5.71 -3.13 3.21
CA LEU A 38 5.35 -4.54 3.31
C LEU A 38 3.92 -4.80 2.81
N VAL A 39 2.95 -3.97 3.19
CA VAL A 39 1.56 -4.08 2.69
C VAL A 39 1.52 -3.91 1.16
N THR A 40 2.18 -2.87 0.63
CA THR A 40 2.31 -2.65 -0.83
C THR A 40 2.91 -3.86 -1.52
N SER A 41 3.99 -4.43 -0.98
CA SER A 41 4.67 -5.58 -1.56
C SER A 41 3.81 -6.85 -1.53
N ILE A 42 3.13 -7.13 -0.42
CA ILE A 42 2.25 -8.30 -0.29
C ILE A 42 1.08 -8.20 -1.28
N LEU A 43 0.41 -7.04 -1.37
CA LEU A 43 -0.69 -6.83 -2.32
C LEU A 43 -0.23 -6.93 -3.79
N SER A 44 0.95 -6.40 -4.10
CA SER A 44 1.57 -6.53 -5.42
C SER A 44 1.81 -8.00 -5.78
N LEU A 45 2.37 -8.80 -4.85
CA LEU A 45 2.60 -10.23 -5.06
C LEU A 45 1.30 -11.01 -5.29
N THR A 46 0.22 -10.68 -4.59
CA THR A 46 -1.09 -11.33 -4.78
C THR A 46 -1.75 -10.94 -6.11
N ASN A 47 -1.49 -9.73 -6.63
CA ASN A 47 -2.06 -9.28 -7.91
C ASN A 47 -1.39 -9.93 -9.13
N ILE A 48 -0.11 -10.33 -9.04
CA ILE A 48 0.63 -10.95 -10.17
C ILE A 48 0.02 -12.30 -10.59
N GLY A 49 -0.65 -13.02 -9.69
CA GLY A 49 -1.26 -14.33 -10.00
C GLY A 49 -2.63 -14.26 -10.69
N SER A 50 -3.32 -13.12 -10.64
CA SER A 50 -4.75 -13.02 -10.92
C SER A 50 -5.09 -12.55 -12.33
N GLY A 51 -4.13 -11.99 -13.07
CA GLY A 51 -4.32 -11.49 -14.45
C GLY A 51 -5.20 -10.24 -14.61
N ASP A 52 -5.94 -9.85 -13.56
CA ASP A 52 -6.71 -8.61 -13.48
C ASP A 52 -5.98 -7.59 -12.59
N PHE A 53 -5.57 -6.48 -13.20
CA PHE A 53 -4.71 -5.48 -12.57
C PHE A 53 -5.54 -4.46 -11.78
N GLY A 54 -5.92 -4.80 -10.55
CA GLY A 54 -6.29 -3.78 -9.57
C GLY A 54 -5.15 -2.76 -9.41
N THR A 55 -5.47 -1.50 -9.13
CA THR A 55 -4.45 -0.43 -9.01
C THR A 55 -4.10 -0.19 -7.55
N ILE A 56 -2.80 -0.21 -7.24
CA ILE A 56 -2.29 0.12 -5.91
C ILE A 56 -1.70 1.54 -5.98
N THR A 57 -2.45 2.51 -5.48
CA THR A 57 -2.01 3.91 -5.36
C THR A 57 -1.52 4.15 -3.93
N VAL A 58 -0.32 4.66 -3.78
CA VAL A 58 0.29 4.92 -2.46
C VAL A 58 0.56 6.40 -2.24
N PHE A 59 0.51 6.81 -0.98
CA PHE A 59 0.77 8.18 -0.56
C PHE A 59 1.79 8.22 0.58
N ASP A 60 2.81 9.08 0.47
CA ASP A 60 3.76 9.39 1.54
C ASP A 60 4.34 10.79 1.30
N MET A 61 4.78 11.47 2.36
CA MET A 61 5.38 12.81 2.26
C MET A 61 6.83 12.75 1.75
N LEU A 62 7.51 11.61 1.90
CA LEU A 62 8.91 11.44 1.54
C LEU A 62 9.04 10.78 0.17
N LYS A 63 9.66 11.50 -0.77
CA LYS A 63 9.86 11.03 -2.15
C LYS A 63 10.66 9.73 -2.24
N ASP A 64 11.63 9.54 -1.35
CA ASP A 64 12.44 8.31 -1.32
C ASP A 64 11.58 7.09 -0.97
N ARG A 65 10.61 7.24 -0.07
CA ARG A 65 9.65 6.18 0.27
C ARG A 65 8.70 5.89 -0.88
N LEU A 66 8.25 6.92 -1.60
CA LEU A 66 7.45 6.75 -2.82
C LEU A 66 8.23 5.99 -3.90
N ALA A 67 9.51 6.32 -4.11
CA ALA A 67 10.36 5.60 -5.04
C ALA A 67 10.53 4.11 -4.65
N CYS A 68 10.74 3.82 -3.36
CA CYS A 68 10.75 2.46 -2.85
C CYS A 68 9.42 1.75 -3.10
N ALA A 69 8.30 2.40 -2.84
CA ALA A 69 6.98 1.81 -3.04
C ALA A 69 6.71 1.47 -4.52
N SER A 70 7.14 2.33 -5.46
CA SER A 70 7.10 2.02 -6.89
C SER A 70 7.93 0.78 -7.24
N MET A 71 9.13 0.63 -6.66
CA MET A 71 9.94 -0.58 -6.85
C MET A 71 9.32 -1.83 -6.23
N MET A 72 8.51 -1.68 -5.18
CA MET A 72 7.80 -2.78 -4.51
C MET A 72 6.47 -3.16 -5.21
N GLY A 73 6.10 -2.44 -6.28
CA GLY A 73 4.95 -2.76 -7.13
C GLY A 73 3.72 -1.88 -6.91
N ALA A 74 3.85 -0.71 -6.29
CA ALA A 74 2.82 0.32 -6.37
C ALA A 74 2.61 0.75 -7.83
N SER A 75 1.36 0.82 -8.28
CA SER A 75 0.99 1.31 -9.61
C SER A 75 1.23 2.82 -9.73
N GLU A 76 0.90 3.55 -8.67
CA GLU A 76 1.10 5.00 -8.58
C GLU A 76 1.63 5.37 -7.19
N ALA A 77 2.60 6.27 -7.14
CA ALA A 77 3.18 6.77 -5.89
C ALA A 77 3.11 8.30 -5.88
N LEU A 78 2.25 8.84 -5.04
CA LEU A 78 1.82 10.23 -5.09
C LEU A 78 2.09 10.96 -3.77
N LEU A 79 2.31 12.27 -3.83
CA LEU A 79 2.31 13.08 -2.63
C LEU A 79 0.87 13.24 -2.11
N PRO A 80 0.65 13.43 -0.78
CA PRO A 80 -0.69 13.66 -0.24
C PRO A 80 -1.43 14.85 -0.87
N THR A 81 -0.70 15.86 -1.35
CA THR A 81 -1.28 17.01 -2.06
C THR A 81 -1.94 16.65 -3.40
N GLN A 82 -1.62 15.48 -3.95
CA GLN A 82 -2.18 14.98 -5.20
C GLN A 82 -3.38 14.05 -4.96
N ALA A 83 -3.70 13.71 -3.71
CA ALA A 83 -4.79 12.78 -3.38
C ALA A 83 -6.16 13.23 -3.90
N GLY A 84 -6.42 14.54 -3.96
CA GLY A 84 -7.68 15.08 -4.50
C GLY A 84 -7.88 14.88 -6.01
N GLN A 85 -6.83 14.44 -6.74
CA GLN A 85 -6.89 14.09 -8.16
C GLN A 85 -6.86 12.58 -8.37
N ALA A 86 -6.64 11.80 -7.30
CA ALA A 86 -6.54 10.36 -7.34
C ALA A 86 -7.86 9.72 -6.84
N GLY A 87 -8.19 8.54 -7.37
CA GLY A 87 -9.40 7.81 -7.04
C GLY A 87 -10.54 7.95 -8.06
N PRO A 88 -11.78 7.52 -7.73
CA PRO A 88 -12.19 6.93 -6.46
C PRO A 88 -11.47 5.61 -6.14
N PHE A 89 -11.38 5.29 -4.85
CA PHE A 89 -10.80 4.05 -4.34
C PHE A 89 -11.90 3.18 -3.71
N ASP A 90 -11.79 1.87 -3.91
CA ASP A 90 -12.71 0.88 -3.33
C ASP A 90 -12.26 0.49 -1.92
N VAL A 91 -10.93 0.49 -1.69
CA VAL A 91 -10.30 0.18 -0.40
C VAL A 91 -9.26 1.23 -0.05
N SER A 92 -9.29 1.74 1.18
CA SER A 92 -8.30 2.67 1.72
C SER A 92 -7.66 2.11 2.98
N ILE A 93 -6.34 2.04 3.02
CA ILE A 93 -5.54 1.54 4.14
C ILE A 93 -4.72 2.69 4.71
N GLU A 94 -5.03 3.11 5.94
CA GLU A 94 -4.30 4.16 6.66
C GLU A 94 -3.30 3.55 7.66
N ILE A 95 -2.02 3.84 7.44
CA ILE A 95 -0.90 3.31 8.24
C ILE A 95 0.24 4.33 8.36
N SER A 96 -0.06 5.62 8.16
CA SER A 96 0.86 6.73 8.40
C SER A 96 0.87 7.17 9.86
N GLY A 97 -0.13 6.77 10.64
CA GLY A 97 -0.31 7.20 12.03
C GLY A 97 -0.87 8.63 12.15
N ASN A 98 -1.38 9.18 11.05
CA ASN A 98 -2.00 10.50 11.00
C ASN A 98 -3.47 10.37 10.63
N GLY A 99 -4.37 10.58 11.60
CA GLY A 99 -5.81 10.47 11.40
C GLY A 99 -6.43 11.46 10.38
N LYS A 100 -5.65 12.42 9.86
CA LYS A 100 -6.08 13.31 8.76
C LYS A 100 -5.72 12.80 7.36
N ALA A 101 -5.13 11.60 7.26
CA ALA A 101 -4.72 11.03 5.98
C ALA A 101 -5.89 10.43 5.18
N LEU A 102 -7.00 10.11 5.85
CA LEU A 102 -8.27 9.68 5.23
C LEU A 102 -9.18 10.87 4.91
#